data_AF-A0A7Y9GHL4-F1
#
_entry.id   AF-A0A7Y9GHL4-F1
#
_cell.length_a   1.000
_cell.length_b   1.000
_cell.length_c   1.000
_cell.angle_alpha   90.00
_cell.angle_beta   90.00
_cell.angle_gamma   90.00
#
_symmetry.space_group_name_H-M   'P 1'
#
loop_
_entity.id
_entity.type
_entity.pdbx_description
1 polymer ?
#
loop_
_entity_poly.entity_id
_entity_poly.type
_entity_poly.pdbx_seq_one_letter_code
_entity_poly.pdbx_strand_id
1 'polypeptide(L)'
;MDLTMAEKIAAFCRELQDSAIEGIARANGAGEIFDRVKAAVLAGQGEAATEADLDLLNRTVRESEGIEFYPRRARAYQPLSGASPDSGALWWSCPAGLCAGRGRVRPGEDPPVCATGAALVPRPLTR
;
A
#
# COMPACT_ATOMS: atom_id res chain seq x y z
N MET A 1 -3.32 15.22 3.25
CA MET A 1 -3.57 14.13 2.29
C MET A 1 -4.16 13.04 3.14
N ASP A 2 -5.44 12.74 2.95
CA ASP A 2 -6.13 11.75 3.77
C ASP A 2 -5.68 10.36 3.32
N LEU A 3 -5.16 9.57 4.27
CA LEU A 3 -4.76 8.19 4.02
C LEU A 3 -6.02 7.33 3.83
N THR A 4 -5.99 6.45 2.85
CA THR A 4 -7.01 5.41 2.71
C THR A 4 -6.95 4.45 3.89
N MET A 5 -8.07 3.78 4.20
CA MET A 5 -8.11 2.79 5.28
C MET A 5 -7.09 1.65 5.05
N ALA A 6 -6.90 1.24 3.80
CA ALA A 6 -5.90 0.24 3.44
C ALA A 6 -4.46 0.70 3.79
N GLU A 7 -4.14 1.97 3.58
CA GLU A 7 -2.83 2.53 3.95
C GLU A 7 -2.64 2.61 5.47
N LYS A 8 -3.71 2.97 6.21
CA LYS A 8 -3.70 3.00 7.68
C LYS A 8 -3.49 1.60 8.27
N ILE A 9 -4.22 0.60 7.78
CA ILE A 9 -4.05 -0.80 8.17
C ILE A 9 -2.65 -1.30 7.82
N ALA A 10 -2.16 -1.03 6.60
CA ALA A 10 -0.83 -1.44 6.18
C ALA A 10 0.27 -0.81 7.05
N ALA A 11 0.07 0.42 7.53
CA ALA A 11 0.96 1.05 8.50
C ALA A 11 0.97 0.30 9.82
N PHE A 12 -0.20 0.03 10.39
CA PHE A 12 -0.30 -0.73 11.64
C PHE A 12 0.29 -2.15 11.53
N CYS A 13 0.06 -2.85 10.42
CA CYS A 13 0.61 -4.19 10.19
C CYS A 13 2.15 -4.22 10.19
N ARG A 14 2.83 -3.16 9.72
CA ARG A 14 4.30 -3.08 9.80
C ARG A 14 4.76 -3.02 11.26
N GLU A 15 4.05 -2.25 12.07
CA GLU A 15 4.39 -2.00 13.47
C GLU A 15 4.13 -3.23 14.37
N LEU A 16 3.18 -4.10 13.98
CA LEU A 16 3.00 -5.41 14.62
C LEU A 16 4.23 -6.31 14.53
N GLN A 17 5.15 -6.06 13.58
CA GLN A 17 6.39 -6.84 13.46
C GLN A 17 7.45 -6.44 14.50
N ASP A 18 7.49 -5.17 14.91
CA ASP A 18 8.52 -4.62 15.80
C ASP A 18 8.04 -4.41 17.26
N SER A 19 6.76 -4.65 17.57
CA SER A 19 6.14 -4.55 18.92
C SER A 19 6.26 -3.20 19.64
N ALA A 20 6.88 -2.19 19.03
CA ALA A 20 7.09 -0.87 19.62
C ALA A 20 5.77 -0.15 19.97
N ILE A 21 4.80 -0.17 19.05
CA ILE A 21 3.48 0.45 19.28
C ILE A 21 2.72 -0.20 20.41
N GLU A 22 2.85 -1.52 20.57
CA GLU A 22 2.19 -2.25 21.64
C GLU A 22 2.67 -1.76 23.01
N GLY A 23 3.98 -1.54 23.18
CA GLY A 23 4.56 -0.96 24.37
C GLY A 23 4.08 0.46 24.63
N ILE A 24 4.11 1.33 23.61
CA ILE A 24 3.68 2.73 23.71
C ILE A 24 2.19 2.82 24.06
N ALA A 25 1.34 2.02 23.41
CA ALA A 25 -0.09 2.01 23.67
C ALA A 25 -0.38 1.63 25.13
N ARG A 26 0.28 0.61 25.68
CA ARG A 26 0.09 0.22 27.08
C ARG A 26 0.60 1.26 28.06
N ALA A 27 1.77 1.83 27.81
CA ALA A 27 2.34 2.89 28.65
C ALA A 27 1.43 4.13 28.75
N ASN A 28 0.63 4.39 27.70
CA ASN A 28 -0.28 5.53 27.61
C ASN A 28 -1.76 5.18 27.83
N GLY A 29 -2.07 4.00 28.39
CA GLY A 29 -3.44 3.59 28.72
C GLY A 29 -4.33 3.23 27.52
N ALA A 30 -3.76 3.11 26.32
CA ALA A 30 -4.46 2.74 25.08
C ALA A 30 -4.31 1.24 24.73
N GLY A 31 -3.92 0.40 25.70
CA GLY A 31 -3.69 -1.04 25.48
C GLY A 31 -4.93 -1.79 24.96
N GLU A 32 -6.10 -1.52 25.52
CA GLU A 32 -7.36 -2.15 25.08
C GLU A 32 -7.77 -1.74 23.66
N ILE A 33 -7.41 -0.51 23.24
CA ILE A 33 -7.62 -0.04 21.87
C ILE A 33 -6.68 -0.79 20.93
N PHE A 34 -5.41 -0.94 21.30
CA PHE A 34 -4.44 -1.71 20.53
C PHE A 34 -4.91 -3.16 20.32
N ASP A 35 -5.34 -3.84 21.38
CA ASP A 35 -5.78 -5.23 21.30
C ASP A 35 -7.03 -5.40 20.41
N ARG A 36 -7.96 -4.44 20.47
CA ARG A 36 -9.17 -4.42 19.63
C ARG A 36 -8.83 -4.21 18.16
N VAL A 37 -7.96 -3.26 17.85
CA VAL A 37 -7.49 -3.00 16.47
C VAL A 37 -6.74 -4.22 15.94
N LYS A 38 -5.84 -4.81 16.74
CA LYS A 38 -5.11 -6.03 16.39
C LYS A 38 -6.07 -7.18 16.06
N ALA A 39 -7.07 -7.41 16.91
CA ALA A 39 -8.08 -8.45 16.67
C ALA A 39 -8.89 -8.19 15.39
N ALA A 40 -9.35 -6.96 15.18
CA ALA A 40 -10.14 -6.60 13.99
C ALA A 40 -9.34 -6.75 12.68
N VAL A 41 -8.08 -6.29 12.67
CA VAL A 41 -7.19 -6.41 11.51
C VAL A 41 -6.88 -7.87 11.19
N LEU A 42 -6.59 -8.69 12.22
CA LEU A 42 -6.33 -10.13 12.02
C LEU A 42 -7.58 -10.90 11.57
N ALA A 43 -8.77 -10.45 11.96
CA ALA A 43 -10.05 -11.01 11.51
C ALA A 43 -10.48 -10.54 10.11
N GLY A 44 -9.75 -9.61 9.48
CA GLY A 44 -10.10 -9.02 8.19
C GLY A 44 -11.33 -8.09 8.24
N GLN A 45 -11.71 -7.62 9.43
CA GLN A 45 -12.88 -6.76 9.65
C GLN A 45 -12.45 -5.29 9.71
N GLY A 46 -12.15 -4.73 8.54
CA GLY A 46 -11.43 -3.45 8.41
C GLY A 46 -12.26 -2.17 8.32
N GLU A 47 -13.58 -2.18 8.49
CA GLU A 47 -14.40 -1.01 8.07
C GLU A 47 -15.03 -0.24 9.25
N ALA A 48 -14.70 1.06 9.30
CA ALA A 48 -15.15 2.13 10.19
C ALA A 48 -14.79 2.06 11.69
N ALA A 49 -15.09 0.97 12.40
CA ALA A 49 -14.83 0.90 13.85
C ALA A 49 -13.33 0.96 14.19
N THR A 50 -12.49 0.50 13.27
CA THR A 50 -11.04 0.43 13.42
C THR A 50 -10.32 1.72 13.00
N GLU A 51 -10.94 2.57 12.17
CA GLU A 51 -10.26 3.75 11.62
C GLU A 51 -10.01 4.80 12.70
N ALA A 52 -11.03 5.11 13.50
CA ALA A 52 -10.91 6.05 14.61
C ALA A 52 -9.91 5.57 15.68
N ASP A 53 -9.92 4.25 15.96
CA ASP A 53 -8.98 3.63 16.88
C ASP A 53 -7.54 3.66 16.35
N LEU A 54 -7.34 3.41 15.05
CA LEU A 54 -6.04 3.54 14.39
C LEU A 54 -5.53 5.00 14.42
N ASP A 55 -6.40 5.98 14.16
CA ASP A 55 -6.06 7.40 14.21
C ASP A 55 -5.71 7.83 15.64
N LEU A 56 -6.41 7.28 16.64
CA LEU A 56 -6.13 7.51 18.05
C LEU A 56 -4.77 6.92 18.44
N LEU A 57 -4.48 5.68 18.06
CA LEU A 57 -3.17 5.06 18.30
C LEU A 57 -2.04 5.86 17.64
N ASN A 58 -2.22 6.33 16.40
CA ASN A 58 -1.22 7.17 15.72
C ASN A 58 -0.99 8.49 16.46
N ARG A 59 -2.04 9.07 17.01
CA ARG A 59 -1.93 10.27 17.86
C ARG A 59 -1.19 9.97 19.16
N THR A 60 -1.49 8.87 19.83
CA THR A 60 -0.80 8.45 21.06
C THR A 60 0.71 8.26 20.83
N VAL A 61 1.10 7.61 19.72
CA VAL A 61 2.52 7.46 19.37
C VAL A 61 3.18 8.82 19.12
N ARG A 62 2.48 9.74 18.43
CA ARG A 62 2.96 11.11 18.20
C ARG A 62 3.14 11.91 19.48
N GLU A 63 2.23 11.77 20.43
CA GLU A 63 2.28 12.49 21.70
C GLU A 63 3.37 11.92 22.63
N SER A 64 3.62 10.60 22.59
CA SER A 64 4.66 9.93 23.38
C SER A 64 6.07 10.18 22.83
N GLU A 65 6.27 9.97 21.52
CA GLU A 65 7.61 9.86 20.93
C GLU A 65 7.93 10.98 19.92
N GLY A 66 6.97 11.86 19.61
CA GLY A 66 7.14 12.89 18.58
C GLY A 66 7.18 12.35 17.13
N ILE A 67 6.98 11.04 16.96
CA ILE A 67 6.94 10.35 15.66
C ILE A 67 5.55 9.76 15.39
N GLU A 68 5.26 9.41 14.14
CA GLU A 68 4.01 8.78 13.75
C GLU A 68 4.31 7.56 12.89
N PHE A 69 3.48 6.52 12.97
CA PHE A 69 3.67 5.31 12.16
C PHE A 69 2.93 5.39 10.81
N TYR A 70 2.04 6.36 10.67
CA TYR A 70 1.47 6.68 9.38
C TYR A 70 2.51 7.23 8.41
N PRO A 71 2.48 6.81 7.14
CA PRO A 71 3.42 7.31 6.15
C PRO A 71 3.16 8.80 5.90
N ARG A 72 4.17 9.64 6.17
CA ARG A 72 4.12 11.09 5.88
C ARG A 72 3.95 11.43 4.40
N ARG A 73 4.31 10.51 3.51
CA ARG A 73 4.08 10.55 2.05
C ARG A 73 3.92 9.13 1.55
N ALA A 74 2.91 8.86 0.73
CA ALA A 74 2.88 7.64 -0.06
C ALA A 74 4.18 7.56 -0.86
N ARG A 75 5.03 6.56 -0.58
CA ARG A 75 6.21 6.30 -1.40
C ARG A 75 5.69 5.78 -2.74
N ALA A 76 5.49 6.68 -3.70
CA ALA A 76 5.25 6.27 -5.06
C ALA A 76 6.59 5.83 -5.65
N TYR A 77 6.65 4.61 -6.19
CA TYR A 77 7.73 4.24 -7.09
C TYR A 77 7.64 5.14 -8.32
N GLN A 78 8.59 6.08 -8.43
CA GLN A 78 8.81 6.83 -9.65
C GLN A 78 10.00 6.22 -10.38
N PRO A 79 9.99 6.19 -11.72
CA PRO A 79 11.18 5.88 -12.49
C PRO A 79 12.34 6.76 -12.03
N LEU A 80 13.54 6.19 -11.92
CA LEU A 80 14.76 6.97 -11.64
C LEU A 80 14.92 8.04 -12.74
N SER A 81 15.46 9.20 -12.40
CA SER A 81 15.77 10.24 -13.39
C SER A 81 16.67 9.67 -14.49
N GLY A 82 16.21 9.72 -15.75
CA GLY A 82 16.89 9.13 -16.91
C GLY A 82 16.43 7.71 -17.29
N ALA A 83 15.49 7.11 -16.54
CA ALA A 83 14.85 5.87 -16.95
C ALA A 83 13.94 6.13 -18.16
N SER A 84 14.14 5.37 -19.25
CA SER A 84 13.28 5.43 -20.43
C SER A 84 11.92 4.79 -20.12
N PRO A 85 10.79 5.36 -20.60
CA PRO A 85 9.46 4.73 -20.50
C PRO A 85 9.40 3.32 -21.11
N ASP A 86 10.39 2.96 -21.93
CA ASP A 86 10.57 1.66 -22.59
C ASP A 86 11.31 0.63 -21.71
N SER A 87 11.49 0.92 -20.42
CA SER A 87 12.14 0.04 -19.45
C SER A 87 11.36 -0.04 -18.14
N GLY A 88 11.22 -1.25 -17.57
CA GLY A 88 10.57 -1.46 -16.27
C GLY A 88 9.38 -2.42 -16.34
N ALA A 89 8.25 -2.04 -15.72
CA ALA A 89 7.01 -2.84 -15.78
C ALA A 89 5.85 -1.97 -16.28
N LEU A 90 5.08 -2.50 -17.23
CA LEU A 90 3.88 -1.88 -17.75
C LEU A 90 2.66 -2.78 -17.51
N TRP A 91 1.48 -2.16 -17.50
CA TRP A 91 0.24 -2.90 -17.65
C TRP A 91 -0.05 -3.05 -19.15
N TRP A 92 -0.36 -4.25 -19.61
CA TRP A 92 -0.65 -4.56 -21.00
C TRP A 92 -2.13 -4.84 -21.15
N SER A 93 -2.72 -4.39 -22.26
CA SER A 93 -4.13 -4.63 -22.58
C SER A 93 -4.32 -5.04 -24.03
N CYS A 94 -5.17 -6.03 -24.26
CA CYS A 94 -5.58 -6.42 -25.60
C CYS A 94 -6.49 -5.35 -26.20
N PRO A 95 -6.27 -4.92 -27.46
CA PRO A 95 -7.18 -4.01 -28.14
C PRO A 95 -8.64 -4.51 -28.18
N ALA A 96 -8.83 -5.82 -28.22
CA ALA A 96 -10.15 -6.46 -28.19
C ALA A 96 -10.72 -6.66 -26.76
N GLY A 97 -10.01 -6.22 -25.71
CA GLY A 97 -10.46 -6.30 -24.32
C GLY A 97 -10.46 -7.69 -23.69
N LEU A 98 -9.90 -8.70 -24.37
CA LEU A 98 -9.99 -10.11 -23.94
C LEU A 98 -9.01 -10.49 -22.82
N CYS A 99 -7.89 -9.79 -22.71
CA CYS A 99 -6.89 -10.03 -21.67
C CYS A 99 -6.15 -8.75 -21.30
N ALA A 100 -5.71 -8.70 -20.05
CA ALA A 100 -4.85 -7.65 -19.52
C ALA A 100 -3.96 -8.20 -18.41
N GLY A 101 -2.79 -7.59 -18.20
CA GLY A 101 -1.89 -8.04 -17.14
C GLY A 101 -0.59 -7.25 -17.07
N ARG A 102 0.16 -7.45 -16.00
CA ARG A 102 1.46 -6.80 -15.78
C ARG A 102 2.57 -7.58 -16.48
N GLY A 103 3.42 -6.88 -17.21
CA GLY A 103 4.61 -7.46 -17.86
C GLY A 103 5.85 -6.61 -17.64
N ARG A 104 7.02 -7.26 -17.61
CA ARG A 104 8.31 -6.55 -17.67
C ARG A 104 8.56 -6.10 -19.10
N VAL A 105 9.22 -4.95 -19.24
CA VAL A 105 9.62 -4.37 -20.52
C VAL A 105 11.12 -4.19 -20.51
N ARG A 106 11.78 -4.79 -21.50
CA ARG A 106 13.19 -4.55 -21.79
C ARG A 106 13.32 -3.65 -23.02
N PRO A 107 14.31 -2.75 -23.05
CA PRO A 107 14.56 -1.94 -24.25
C PRO A 107 14.77 -2.83 -25.49
N GLY A 108 14.03 -2.54 -26.56
CA GLY A 108 14.13 -3.26 -27.84
C GLY A 108 13.42 -4.62 -27.88
N GLU A 109 12.67 -5.00 -26.84
CA GLU A 109 11.84 -6.20 -26.86
C GLU A 109 10.47 -5.91 -27.52
N ASP A 110 10.01 -6.84 -28.35
CA ASP A 110 8.70 -6.72 -28.99
C ASP A 110 7.56 -6.78 -27.95
N PRO A 111 6.45 -6.05 -28.17
CA PRO A 111 5.29 -6.14 -27.28
C PRO A 111 4.74 -7.57 -27.21
N PRO A 112 4.31 -8.03 -26.02
CA PRO A 112 3.65 -9.33 -25.91
C PRO A 112 2.38 -9.39 -26.76
N VAL A 113 2.06 -10.56 -27.28
CA VAL A 113 0.86 -10.78 -28.10
C VAL A 113 -0.29 -11.34 -27.27
N CYS A 114 -1.51 -10.93 -27.59
CA CYS A 114 -2.70 -11.53 -27.02
C CYS A 114 -3.04 -12.87 -27.70
N ALA A 115 -3.97 -13.62 -27.11
CA ALA A 115 -4.42 -14.89 -27.66
C ALA A 115 -5.04 -14.78 -29.08
N THR A 116 -5.43 -13.58 -29.52
CA THR A 116 -5.93 -13.34 -30.90
C THR A 116 -4.82 -12.96 -31.88
N GLY A 117 -3.56 -12.92 -31.46
CA GLY A 117 -2.40 -12.60 -32.29
C GLY A 117 -2.09 -11.11 -32.44
N ALA A 118 -2.94 -10.22 -31.94
CA ALA A 118 -2.64 -8.78 -31.90
C ALA A 118 -1.61 -8.44 -30.81
N ALA A 119 -0.73 -7.48 -31.10
CA ALA A 119 0.17 -6.92 -30.10
C ALA A 119 -0.63 -6.26 -28.97
N LEU A 120 -0.23 -6.51 -27.72
CA LEU A 120 -0.80 -5.84 -26.56
C LEU A 120 -0.35 -4.37 -26.52
N VAL A 121 -1.25 -3.50 -26.06
CA VAL A 121 -1.00 -2.06 -25.95
C VAL A 121 -0.58 -1.73 -24.52
N PRO A 122 0.48 -0.95 -24.31
CA PRO A 122 0.90 -0.55 -22.98
C PRO A 122 -0.10 0.45 -22.37
N ARG A 123 -0.33 0.30 -21.08
CA ARG A 123 -1.18 1.14 -20.25
C ARG A 123 -0.40 1.57 -19.01
N PRO A 124 -0.68 2.78 -18.49
CA PRO A 124 -0.13 3.19 -17.20
C PRO A 124 -0.50 2.17 -16.12
N LEU A 125 0.43 1.88 -15.21
CA LEU A 125 0.10 1.20 -13.95
C LEU A 125 -0.79 2.16 -13.16
N THR A 126 -2.09 1.87 -13.10
CA THR A 126 -3.01 2.59 -12.21
C THR A 126 -2.60 2.33 -10.77
N ARG A 127 -2.55 3.40 -9.96
CA ARG A 127 -2.26 3.34 -8.53
C ARG A 127 -3.35 2.60 -7.79
#